data_AF-A0A2H3EN78-F1
#
_entry.id   AF-A0A2H3EN78-F1
#
_cell.length_a   1.000
_cell.length_b   1.000
_cell.length_c   1.000
_cell.angle_alpha   90.00
_cell.angle_beta   90.00
_cell.angle_gamma   90.00
#
_symmetry.space_group_name_H-M   'P 1'
#
loop_
_entity.id
_entity.type
_entity.pdbx_description
1 polymer ?
#
loop_
_entity_poly.entity_id
_entity_poly.type
_entity_poly.pdbx_seq_one_letter_code
_entity_poly.pdbx_strand_id
1 'polypeptide(L)'
;MNQILSLSRIANQLNDDACTSQAILNILLNCSNINIGMELSEFKEYTREMSPKMKGLAISDSSLSHEGDEETYHFISYVPAYSKLWELDGLKSGPLEVGDVTATTEWIDVIQLALRTKMRKYGSGGDGGGHDIWFSLLPIVDDAYEKANNEWEYWKSE
;
A
#
# COMPACT_ATOMS: atom_id res chain seq x y z
N MET A 1 -4.73 -3.71 -23.78
CA MET A 1 -4.17 -4.39 -22.58
C MET A 1 -5.02 -3.99 -21.38
N ASN A 2 -5.59 -4.95 -20.66
CA ASN A 2 -6.54 -4.68 -19.57
C ASN A 2 -5.89 -3.84 -18.46
N GLN A 3 -6.48 -2.70 -18.13
CA GLN A 3 -6.03 -1.80 -17.05
C GLN A 3 -5.87 -2.54 -15.70
N ILE A 4 -6.72 -3.56 -15.48
CA ILE A 4 -6.67 -4.47 -14.33
C ILE A 4 -5.37 -5.32 -14.29
N LEU A 5 -4.78 -5.65 -15.44
CA LEU A 5 -3.51 -6.39 -15.49
C LEU A 5 -2.32 -5.52 -15.08
N SER A 6 -2.40 -4.20 -15.23
CA SER A 6 -1.35 -3.30 -14.73
C SER A 6 -1.39 -3.17 -13.20
N LEU A 7 -2.60 -3.21 -12.62
CA LEU A 7 -2.84 -3.31 -11.17
C LEU A 7 -2.58 -4.72 -10.61
N SER A 8 -2.32 -5.72 -11.46
CA SER A 8 -1.99 -7.10 -11.04
C SER A 8 -0.68 -7.22 -10.24
N ARG A 9 0.02 -6.11 -10.00
CA ARG A 9 1.24 -5.98 -9.19
C ARG A 9 1.07 -6.35 -7.71
N ILE A 10 -0.17 -6.61 -7.30
CA ILE A 10 -0.53 -7.11 -5.97
C ILE A 10 0.22 -8.40 -5.69
N ALA A 11 0.88 -8.45 -4.55
CA ALA A 11 1.29 -9.71 -3.95
C ALA A 11 0.32 -10.07 -2.82
N ASN A 12 -0.12 -11.32 -2.82
CA ASN A 12 -0.90 -11.84 -1.71
C ASN A 12 0.03 -12.07 -0.53
N GLN A 13 -0.44 -11.75 0.67
CA GLN A 13 0.27 -12.06 1.90
C GLN A 13 0.36 -13.59 2.05
N LEU A 14 1.58 -14.10 2.19
CA LEU A 14 1.83 -15.53 2.41
C LEU A 14 2.29 -15.84 3.83
N ASN A 15 2.84 -14.84 4.53
CA ASN A 15 3.19 -14.89 5.95
C ASN A 15 2.77 -13.56 6.60
N ASP A 16 2.32 -13.62 7.84
CA ASP A 16 1.92 -12.46 8.64
C ASP A 16 3.10 -11.53 8.92
N ASP A 17 4.32 -12.07 9.03
CA ASP A 17 5.54 -11.29 9.25
C ASP A 17 5.90 -10.34 8.09
N ALA A 18 5.38 -10.62 6.88
CA ALA A 18 5.71 -9.86 5.67
C ALA A 18 4.68 -8.76 5.35
N CYS A 19 3.60 -8.63 6.13
CA CYS A 19 2.47 -7.75 5.83
C CYS A 19 2.88 -6.27 5.64
N THR A 20 3.81 -5.77 6.47
CA THR A 20 4.31 -4.39 6.41
C THR A 20 5.08 -4.13 5.11
N SER A 21 6.09 -4.95 4.82
CA SER A 21 6.90 -4.84 3.60
C SER A 21 6.04 -4.99 2.35
N GLN A 22 5.06 -5.89 2.40
CA GLN A 22 4.09 -6.11 1.33
C GLN A 22 3.25 -4.87 1.06
N ALA A 23 2.73 -4.22 2.11
CA ALA A 23 1.94 -3.01 1.99
C ALA A 23 2.75 -1.85 1.41
N ILE A 24 3.99 -1.64 1.88
CA ILE A 24 4.87 -0.60 1.35
C ILE A 24 5.19 -0.85 -0.12
N LEU A 25 5.57 -2.07 -0.49
CA LEU A 25 5.85 -2.43 -1.89
C LEU A 25 4.62 -2.28 -2.78
N ASN A 26 3.44 -2.62 -2.30
CA ASN A 26 2.18 -2.42 -3.02
C ASN A 26 1.94 -0.94 -3.37
N ILE A 27 2.34 -0.01 -2.50
CA ILE A 27 2.25 1.43 -2.78
C ILE A 27 3.35 1.83 -3.78
N LEU A 28 4.62 1.55 -3.47
CA LEU A 28 5.77 2.00 -4.26
C LEU A 28 5.74 1.50 -5.72
N LEU A 29 5.33 0.24 -5.93
CA LEU A 29 5.32 -0.35 -7.27
C LEU A 29 4.19 0.16 -8.17
N ASN A 30 3.16 0.77 -7.58
CA ASN A 30 2.00 1.34 -8.27
C ASN A 30 2.04 2.88 -8.37
N CYS A 31 2.95 3.56 -7.68
CA CYS A 31 3.25 4.97 -7.91
C CYS A 31 4.12 5.15 -9.17
N SER A 32 3.69 6.01 -10.10
CA SER A 32 4.43 6.30 -11.34
C SER A 32 5.47 7.42 -11.21
N ASN A 33 5.38 8.19 -10.14
CA ASN A 33 6.01 9.50 -9.96
C ASN A 33 7.10 9.47 -8.87
N ILE A 34 7.63 8.28 -8.58
CA ILE A 34 8.67 8.06 -7.57
C ILE A 34 9.83 7.31 -8.22
N ASN A 35 11.06 7.76 -7.95
CA ASN A 35 12.25 7.00 -8.29
C ASN A 35 12.49 5.92 -7.23
N ILE A 36 12.14 4.68 -7.55
CA ILE A 36 12.27 3.53 -6.63
C ILE A 36 13.68 2.91 -6.61
N GLY A 37 14.63 3.43 -7.40
CA GLY A 37 15.96 2.85 -7.52
C GLY A 37 16.03 1.64 -8.47
N MET A 38 17.24 1.12 -8.67
CA MET A 38 17.52 0.08 -9.66
C MET A 38 16.94 -1.26 -9.23
N GLU A 39 17.19 -1.66 -7.99
CA GLU A 39 16.84 -2.96 -7.42
C GLU A 39 15.32 -3.17 -7.42
N LEU A 40 14.56 -2.16 -6.97
CA LEU A 40 13.09 -2.23 -6.99
C LEU A 40 12.54 -2.13 -8.41
N SER A 41 13.22 -1.47 -9.34
CA SER A 41 12.82 -1.43 -10.74
C SER A 41 13.05 -2.78 -11.44
N GLU A 42 14.16 -3.45 -11.14
CA GLU A 42 14.45 -4.80 -11.61
C GLU A 42 13.44 -5.79 -11.03
N PHE A 43 13.18 -5.72 -9.72
CA PHE A 43 12.17 -6.54 -9.07
C PHE A 43 10.77 -6.30 -9.66
N LYS A 44 10.43 -5.04 -9.96
CA LYS A 44 9.18 -4.62 -10.60
C LYS A 44 8.99 -5.25 -11.99
N GLU A 45 10.06 -5.36 -12.76
CA GLU A 45 10.02 -5.97 -14.09
C GLU A 45 10.03 -7.51 -13.99
N TYR A 46 10.87 -8.07 -13.11
CA TYR A 46 10.95 -9.51 -12.84
C TYR A 46 9.60 -10.09 -12.43
N THR A 47 8.87 -9.38 -11.58
CA THR A 47 7.57 -9.84 -11.08
C THR A 47 6.41 -9.52 -12.01
N ARG A 48 6.61 -8.80 -13.12
CA ARG A 48 5.52 -8.23 -13.94
C ARG A 48 4.47 -9.26 -14.38
N GLU A 49 4.91 -10.44 -14.79
CA GLU A 49 4.05 -11.51 -15.33
C GLU A 49 3.67 -12.57 -14.28
N MET A 50 4.09 -12.39 -13.03
CA MET A 50 3.77 -13.31 -11.94
C MET A 50 2.33 -13.14 -11.45
N SER A 51 1.73 -14.24 -11.00
CA SER A 51 0.45 -14.22 -10.27
C SER A 51 0.64 -13.58 -8.89
N PRO A 52 -0.42 -13.04 -8.27
CA PRO A 52 -0.32 -12.42 -6.94
C PRO A 52 0.29 -13.33 -5.87
N LYS A 53 0.00 -14.63 -5.94
CA LYS A 53 0.61 -15.63 -5.06
C LYS A 53 2.11 -15.77 -5.28
N MET A 54 2.57 -15.81 -6.53
CA MET A 54 4.00 -15.92 -6.85
C MET A 54 4.77 -14.67 -6.46
N LYS A 55 4.15 -13.48 -6.59
CA LYS A 55 4.73 -12.23 -6.10
C LYS A 55 4.88 -12.25 -4.57
N GLY A 56 3.86 -12.77 -3.86
CA GLY A 56 3.91 -12.90 -2.41
C GLY A 56 5.06 -13.79 -1.95
N LEU A 57 5.32 -14.88 -2.69
CA LEU A 57 6.41 -15.81 -2.41
C LEU A 57 7.77 -15.16 -2.60
N ALA A 58 7.95 -14.41 -3.69
CA ALA A 58 9.18 -13.66 -3.95
C ALA A 58 9.48 -12.61 -2.85
N ILE A 59 8.46 -12.13 -2.13
CA ILE A 59 8.60 -11.19 -1.01
C ILE A 59 8.87 -11.94 0.29
N SER A 60 8.14 -13.03 0.55
CA SER A 60 8.24 -13.81 1.80
C SER A 60 9.51 -14.64 1.91
N ASP A 61 10.12 -15.07 0.80
CA ASP A 61 11.39 -15.84 0.82
C ASP A 61 12.57 -15.06 1.45
N SER A 62 12.39 -13.76 1.72
CA SER A 62 13.35 -12.90 2.43
C SER A 62 13.13 -12.79 3.94
N SER A 63 12.04 -13.34 4.49
CA SER A 63 11.62 -13.17 5.89
C SER A 63 11.97 -14.38 6.76
N LEU A 64 12.81 -14.20 7.79
CA LEU A 64 13.07 -15.20 8.83
C LEU A 64 11.86 -15.25 9.78
N SER A 65 11.08 -16.33 9.71
CA SER A 65 9.91 -16.57 10.57
C SER A 65 10.31 -16.53 12.06
N HIS A 66 9.71 -15.63 12.83
CA HIS A 66 9.80 -15.62 14.29
C HIS A 66 8.52 -16.27 14.85
N GLU A 67 8.67 -17.42 15.51
CA GLU A 67 7.55 -18.04 16.24
C GLU A 67 7.36 -17.33 17.57
N GLY A 68 6.30 -16.51 17.66
CA GLY A 68 5.82 -15.91 18.90
C GLY A 68 4.36 -15.51 18.77
N ASP A 69 3.58 -15.65 19.85
CA ASP A 69 2.20 -15.16 19.95
C ASP A 69 2.20 -13.62 19.87
N GLU A 70 2.30 -13.06 18.68
CA GLU A 70 2.23 -11.61 18.43
C GLU A 70 0.83 -11.21 17.94
N GLU A 71 0.31 -10.11 18.48
CA GLU A 71 -0.91 -9.46 17.98
C GLU A 71 -0.80 -9.28 16.47
N THR A 72 -1.66 -9.97 15.72
CA THR A 72 -1.57 -10.00 14.26
C THR A 72 -1.97 -8.64 13.68
N TYR A 73 -0.98 -7.83 13.33
CA TYR A 73 -1.19 -6.60 12.58
C TYR A 73 -1.52 -6.93 11.12
N HIS A 74 -2.59 -6.34 10.59
CA HIS A 74 -2.96 -6.46 9.17
C HIS A 74 -2.84 -5.11 8.48
N PHE A 75 -2.07 -5.06 7.40
CA PHE A 75 -1.86 -3.83 6.64
C PHE A 75 -2.66 -3.84 5.34
N ILE A 76 -3.38 -2.74 5.12
CA ILE A 76 -4.14 -2.47 3.90
C ILE A 76 -3.58 -1.20 3.29
N SER A 77 -3.27 -1.24 2.00
CA SER A 77 -2.74 -0.11 1.26
C SER A 77 -3.81 0.54 0.39
N TYR A 78 -3.73 1.87 0.24
CA TYR A 78 -4.62 2.62 -0.64
C TYR A 78 -3.77 3.36 -1.68
N VAL A 79 -4.07 3.16 -2.97
CA VAL A 79 -3.28 3.73 -4.07
C VAL A 79 -4.19 4.39 -5.12
N PRO A 80 -3.97 5.68 -5.44
CA PRO A 80 -4.62 6.30 -6.59
C PRO A 80 -3.95 5.85 -7.88
N ALA A 81 -4.69 5.21 -8.78
CA ALA A 81 -4.20 4.78 -10.08
C ALA A 81 -5.33 4.71 -11.10
N TYR A 82 -5.04 5.09 -12.35
CA TYR A 82 -6.00 5.01 -13.47
C TYR A 82 -7.33 5.74 -13.19
N SER A 83 -7.25 6.96 -12.62
CA SER A 83 -8.40 7.79 -12.26
C SER A 83 -9.36 7.12 -11.25
N LYS A 84 -8.84 6.19 -10.45
CA LYS A 84 -9.59 5.49 -9.39
C LYS A 84 -8.71 5.34 -8.16
N LEU A 85 -9.36 5.20 -7.01
CA LEU A 85 -8.72 4.80 -5.76
C LEU A 85 -8.89 3.29 -5.57
N TRP A 86 -7.78 2.61 -5.31
CA TRP A 86 -7.74 1.17 -5.11
C TRP A 86 -7.34 0.82 -3.68
N GLU A 87 -8.02 -0.16 -3.10
CA GLU A 87 -7.64 -0.83 -1.86
C GLU A 87 -6.90 -2.12 -2.21
N LEU A 88 -5.68 -2.25 -1.70
CA LEU A 88 -4.81 -3.41 -1.85
C LEU A 88 -4.68 -4.10 -0.49
N ASP A 89 -5.26 -5.29 -0.40
CA ASP A 89 -5.31 -6.10 0.81
C ASP A 89 -4.68 -7.46 0.50
N GLY A 90 -3.60 -7.80 1.20
CA GLY A 90 -2.85 -9.03 0.98
C GLY A 90 -3.66 -10.31 1.24
N LEU A 91 -4.77 -10.23 1.97
CA LEU A 91 -5.67 -11.35 2.25
C LEU A 91 -6.77 -11.52 1.19
N LYS A 92 -6.96 -10.52 0.31
CA LYS A 92 -7.96 -10.57 -0.76
C LYS A 92 -7.35 -11.09 -2.05
N SER A 93 -8.20 -11.61 -2.94
CA SER A 93 -7.78 -12.18 -4.23
C SER A 93 -7.36 -11.15 -5.27
N GLY A 94 -7.58 -9.86 -5.01
CA GLY A 94 -7.30 -8.78 -5.95
C GLY A 94 -7.61 -7.39 -5.40
N PRO A 95 -7.41 -6.35 -6.24
CA PRO A 95 -7.60 -4.98 -5.83
C PRO A 95 -9.10 -4.69 -5.73
N LEU A 96 -9.49 -3.96 -4.70
CA LEU A 96 -10.86 -3.51 -4.54
C LEU A 96 -10.95 -2.04 -4.98
N GLU A 97 -11.85 -1.76 -5.92
CA GLU A 97 -12.17 -0.38 -6.29
C GLU A 97 -12.88 0.31 -5.12
N VAL A 98 -12.34 1.44 -4.68
CA VAL A 98 -12.91 2.24 -3.58
C VAL A 98 -13.78 3.37 -4.12
N GLY A 99 -13.36 4.00 -5.22
CA GLY A 99 -14.12 5.06 -5.88
C GLY A 99 -13.35 5.74 -7.01
N ASP A 100 -14.03 6.61 -7.75
CA ASP A 100 -13.46 7.39 -8.85
C ASP A 100 -12.68 8.61 -8.35
N VAL A 101 -11.56 8.89 -9.00
CA VAL A 101 -10.75 10.10 -8.83
C VAL A 101 -10.93 10.94 -10.09
N THR A 102 -11.55 12.10 -9.95
CA THR A 102 -11.94 12.95 -11.08
C THR A 102 -11.25 14.30 -10.98
N ALA A 103 -11.35 15.13 -12.02
CA ALA A 103 -10.83 16.50 -11.99
C ALA A 103 -11.44 17.37 -10.88
N THR A 104 -12.58 16.97 -10.31
CA THR A 104 -13.26 17.68 -9.22
C THR A 104 -13.27 16.89 -7.91
N THR A 105 -12.61 15.73 -7.86
CA THR A 105 -12.62 14.83 -6.71
C THR A 105 -11.22 14.31 -6.49
N GLU A 106 -10.55 14.88 -5.50
CA GLU A 106 -9.23 14.45 -5.08
C GLU A 106 -9.35 13.07 -4.41
N TRP A 107 -8.35 12.21 -4.63
CA TRP A 107 -8.33 10.87 -4.07
C TRP A 107 -8.34 10.88 -2.53
N ILE A 108 -7.84 11.96 -1.92
CA ILE A 108 -7.86 12.21 -0.47
C ILE A 108 -9.30 12.26 0.06
N ASP A 109 -10.23 12.88 -0.67
CA ASP A 109 -11.63 12.97 -0.23
C ASP A 109 -12.28 11.57 -0.25
N VAL A 110 -11.97 10.79 -1.29
CA VAL A 110 -12.45 9.42 -1.47
C VAL A 110 -11.95 8.51 -0.34
N ILE A 111 -10.63 8.53 -0.05
CA ILE A 111 -10.05 7.69 1.00
C ILE A 111 -10.54 8.11 2.40
N GLN A 112 -10.69 9.40 2.66
CA GLN A 112 -11.19 9.88 3.96
C GLN A 112 -12.60 9.35 4.23
N LEU A 113 -13.49 9.39 3.23
CA LEU A 113 -14.83 8.83 3.36
C LEU A 113 -14.82 7.31 3.58
N ALA A 114 -13.97 6.59 2.83
CA ALA A 114 -13.83 5.14 2.94
C ALA A 114 -13.32 4.72 4.32
N LEU A 115 -12.25 5.36 4.82
CA LEU A 115 -11.66 5.08 6.12
C LEU A 115 -12.62 5.40 7.26
N ARG A 116 -13.31 6.55 7.24
CA ARG A 116 -14.32 6.90 8.24
C ARG A 116 -15.45 5.87 8.28
N THR A 117 -15.91 5.41 7.11
CA THR A 117 -16.95 4.39 7.01
C THR A 117 -16.46 3.04 7.56
N LYS A 118 -15.23 2.65 7.24
CA LYS A 118 -14.60 1.43 7.74
C LYS A 118 -14.43 1.47 9.27
N MET A 119 -13.82 2.53 9.81
CA MET A 119 -13.61 2.69 11.26
C MET A 119 -14.94 2.72 12.02
N ARG A 120 -15.97 3.38 11.50
CA ARG A 120 -17.31 3.35 12.12
C ARG A 120 -17.90 1.94 12.16
N LYS A 121 -17.76 1.16 11.09
CA LYS A 121 -18.28 -0.21 11.02
C LYS A 121 -17.65 -1.11 12.10
N TYR A 122 -16.36 -0.95 12.35
CA TYR A 122 -15.62 -1.75 13.34
C TYR A 122 -15.65 -1.16 14.75
N GLY A 123 -15.76 0.17 14.89
CA GLY A 123 -15.78 0.89 16.17
C GLY A 123 -17.17 1.09 16.77
N SER A 124 -18.26 0.78 16.04
CA SER A 124 -19.64 0.88 16.55
C SER A 124 -20.20 -0.45 17.07
N GLY A 125 -19.33 -1.40 17.47
CA GLY A 125 -19.69 -2.67 18.11
C GLY A 125 -20.23 -2.51 19.53
N GLY A 126 -21.18 -1.59 19.73
CA GLY A 126 -22.00 -1.56 20.93
C GLY A 126 -23.03 -2.67 20.87
N ASP A 127 -22.65 -3.86 21.34
CA ASP A 127 -23.40 -4.77 22.23
C ASP A 127 -22.74 -6.17 22.21
N GLY A 128 -22.10 -6.57 23.31
CA GLY A 128 -21.94 -7.99 23.65
C GLY A 128 -20.73 -8.81 23.18
N GLY A 129 -19.60 -8.22 22.74
CA GLY A 129 -18.33 -9.00 22.64
C GLY A 129 -17.42 -8.76 21.43
N GLY A 130 -17.53 -7.63 20.73
CA GLY A 130 -16.59 -7.28 19.66
C GLY A 130 -15.27 -6.76 20.22
N HIS A 131 -14.14 -7.30 19.75
CA HIS A 131 -12.80 -6.80 20.09
C HIS A 131 -12.64 -5.33 19.67
N ASP A 132 -12.12 -4.48 20.56
CA ASP A 132 -11.70 -3.12 20.22
C ASP A 132 -10.56 -3.18 19.20
N ILE A 133 -10.87 -2.87 17.94
CA ILE A 133 -9.86 -2.83 16.87
C ILE A 133 -9.16 -1.48 16.89
N TRP A 134 -7.85 -1.50 17.08
CA TRP A 134 -6.99 -0.32 17.02
C TRP A 134 -6.55 -0.06 15.58
N PHE A 135 -6.52 1.21 15.18
CA PHE A 135 -6.10 1.61 13.83
C PHE A 135 -4.86 2.50 13.90
N SER A 136 -3.90 2.24 13.01
CA SER A 136 -2.81 3.14 12.68
C SER A 136 -2.92 3.54 11.20
N LEU A 137 -2.73 4.83 10.91
CA LEU A 137 -2.73 5.36 9.54
C LEU A 137 -1.36 5.97 9.25
N LEU A 138 -0.68 5.43 8.24
CA LEU A 138 0.66 5.88 7.84
C LEU A 138 0.61 6.40 6.40
N PRO A 139 0.86 7.69 6.16
CA PRO A 139 1.03 8.22 4.82
C PRO A 139 2.49 8.01 4.35
N ILE A 140 2.66 7.58 3.10
CA ILE A 140 3.96 7.63 2.40
C ILE A 140 4.00 8.96 1.65
N VAL A 141 4.98 9.79 1.96
CA VAL A 141 5.15 11.15 1.42
C VAL A 141 6.57 11.37 0.92
N ASP A 142 6.75 12.35 0.05
CA ASP A 142 8.08 12.76 -0.41
C ASP A 142 8.96 13.24 0.76
N ASP A 143 10.27 13.03 0.64
CA ASP A 143 11.23 13.48 1.64
C ASP A 143 11.36 15.02 1.61
N ALA A 144 10.69 15.66 2.56
CA ALA A 144 10.71 17.11 2.72
C ALA A 144 12.10 17.64 3.10
N TYR A 145 12.91 16.85 3.80
CA TYR A 145 14.27 17.23 4.17
C TYR A 145 15.17 17.22 2.95
N GLU A 146 15.13 16.14 2.16
CA GLU A 146 15.92 16.05 0.93
C GLU A 146 15.59 17.20 -0.02
N LYS A 147 14.30 17.52 -0.18
CA LYS A 147 13.86 18.66 -0.99
C LYS A 147 14.45 19.98 -0.48
N ALA A 148 14.32 20.26 0.82
CA ALA A 148 14.84 21.48 1.42
C ALA A 148 16.38 21.55 1.34
N ASN A 149 17.06 20.41 1.49
CA ASN A 149 18.52 20.31 1.39
C ASN A 149 19.00 20.57 -0.03
N ASN A 150 18.33 20.01 -1.04
CA ASN A 150 18.66 20.24 -2.45
C ASN A 150 18.45 21.72 -2.85
N GLU A 151 17.37 22.34 -2.38
CA GLU A 151 17.15 23.78 -2.55
C GLU A 151 18.25 24.58 -1.86
N TRP A 152 18.65 24.21 -0.64
CA TRP A 152 19.70 24.89 0.11
C TRP A 152 21.09 24.80 -0.57
N GLU A 153 21.49 23.62 -1.06
CA GLU A 153 22.75 23.43 -1.78
C GLU A 153 22.78 24.24 -3.10
N TYR A 154 21.64 24.37 -3.80
CA TYR A 154 21.53 25.22 -4.98
C TYR A 154 21.89 26.68 -4.65
N TRP A 155 21.29 27.25 -3.60
CA TRP A 155 21.55 28.64 -3.18
C TRP A 155 22.97 28.87 -2.67
N LYS A 156 23.66 27.83 -2.18
CA LYS A 156 25.05 27.92 -1.72
C LYS A 156 26.05 27.91 -2.89
N SER A 157 25.61 27.43 -4.05
CA SER A 157 26.43 27.38 -5.27
C SER A 157 26.41 28.68 -6.09
N GLU A 158 25.55 29.64 -5.72
CA GLU A 158 25.53 31.03 -6.20
C GLU A 158 26.35 31.96 -5.31
#